data_AF-A0A450ZEC4-F1
#
_entry.id   AF-A0A450ZEC4-F1
#
_cell.length_a   1.000
_cell.length_b   1.000
_cell.length_c   1.000
_cell.angle_alpha   90.00
_cell.angle_beta   90.00
_cell.angle_gamma   90.00
#
_symmetry.space_group_name_H-M   'P 1'
#
loop_
_entity.id
_entity.type
_entity.pdbx_description
1 polymer ?
#
loop_
_entity_poly.entity_id
_entity_poly.type
_entity_poly.pdbx_seq_one_letter_code
_entity_poly.pdbx_strand_id
1 'polypeptide(L)'
;MQKIALLIGVSEYQSNALSPLPAAARDIKALGEVLRDPKLGGFPESNVTLLENPDRQKMEIAIESLFEERHRDDLVLLFFSGHGIKGDDPTGRLYLSARDTQKTPTGRLQTATAVAADTIHRYMEYSHSRRQIVILDSCFSGAFPEGLSLKDDGKIDLRAQLGGEGRAILTSSSSTQYSFQQDDEDLSIYTRFLIQGIETGEADRDGKGIITIGELHDYARQKVQEVQPAMNPEIYPGKEGSAIHISQAPLGDPEEKYAKEVSRSVNRRGKIVSVAARANLNDWRGRLGLDVATYEAIEKEIMAARREEFQKKQQEYAQVIRQILEGAGNLETEAAHLQRRREMLELTEEDAKEIETAIEQEIAARRQRHERNLQRYTVLFAEAIRQEGPLLSDETQAEMASIQQVLNLPDKAVEQIQIREINANRRRAETKITEPPMISTAVTEEAVRPALNGPDPDYANWRMLRKIQAHAGPIGLAHGLEFAPDGRTVLSGSWDNTLALWVVESGQEIRTLEGHSNYVTSVAISPDGRRAASGDYDGVIILWGEE
;
A
#
# COMPACT_ATOMS: atom_id res chain seq x y z
N MET A 1 18.81 3.04 43.36
CA MET A 1 19.25 3.29 41.97
C MET A 1 19.21 4.78 41.74
N GLN A 2 20.37 5.42 41.74
CA GLN A 2 20.50 6.82 41.33
C GLN A 2 20.80 6.87 39.83
N LYS A 3 20.31 7.93 39.18
CA LYS A 3 20.70 8.30 37.82
C LYS A 3 21.63 9.51 37.92
N ILE A 4 22.80 9.42 37.30
CA ILE A 4 23.86 10.43 37.41
C ILE A 4 24.41 10.69 36.00
N ALA A 5 24.49 11.96 35.63
CA ALA A 5 24.96 12.38 34.32
C ALA A 5 26.01 13.49 34.42
N LEU A 6 27.04 13.39 33.59
CA LEU A 6 27.99 14.46 33.30
C LEU A 6 27.89 14.80 31.81
N LEU A 7 27.51 16.03 31.51
CA LEU A 7 27.39 16.52 30.13
C LEU A 7 28.48 17.57 29.90
N ILE A 8 29.42 17.27 29.02
CA ILE A 8 30.60 18.09 28.73
C ILE A 8 30.44 18.67 27.33
N GLY A 9 30.51 20.00 27.23
CA GLY A 9 30.36 20.72 25.97
C GLY A 9 31.54 21.66 25.78
N VAL A 10 32.34 21.45 24.73
CA VAL A 10 33.50 22.30 24.41
C VAL A 10 33.24 23.05 23.11
N SER A 11 32.71 24.27 23.27
CA SER A 11 32.38 25.18 22.18
C SER A 11 33.50 26.16 21.82
N GLU A 12 34.37 26.48 22.78
CA GLU A 12 35.47 27.43 22.61
C GLU A 12 36.82 26.78 22.90
N TYR A 13 37.84 27.17 22.12
CA TYR A 13 39.21 26.69 22.26
C TYR A 13 40.17 27.87 22.39
N GLN A 14 41.14 27.78 23.30
CA GLN A 14 42.19 28.79 23.46
C GLN A 14 43.19 28.77 22.30
N SER A 15 43.36 27.60 21.67
CA SER A 15 44.19 27.44 20.49
C SER A 15 43.39 27.67 19.22
N ASN A 16 43.94 28.43 18.28
CA ASN A 16 43.37 28.59 16.93
C ASN A 16 43.48 27.31 16.07
N ALA A 17 44.09 26.24 16.60
CA ALA A 17 44.26 24.97 15.89
C ALA A 17 42.98 24.11 15.83
N LEU A 18 41.95 24.47 16.62
CA LEU A 18 40.63 23.84 16.60
C LEU A 18 39.59 24.91 16.33
N SER A 19 38.63 24.60 15.45
CA SER A 19 37.52 25.51 15.17
C SER A 19 36.53 25.53 16.34
N PRO A 20 35.95 26.70 16.68
CA PRO A 20 34.84 26.78 17.63
C PRO A 20 33.64 25.92 17.19
N LEU A 21 32.90 25.39 18.17
CA LEU A 21 31.72 24.54 17.98
C LEU A 21 30.56 25.07 18.85
N PRO A 22 29.88 26.17 18.46
CA PRO A 22 28.87 26.80 19.32
C PRO A 22 27.66 25.89 19.62
N ALA A 23 27.42 24.85 18.82
CA ALA A 23 26.42 23.82 19.12
C ALA A 23 26.74 23.04 20.40
N ALA A 24 28.01 22.78 20.74
CA ALA A 24 28.39 21.90 21.85
C ALA A 24 27.91 22.39 23.22
N ALA A 25 27.91 23.70 23.45
CA ALA A 25 27.37 24.29 24.68
C ALA A 25 25.83 24.26 24.72
N ARG A 26 25.17 24.31 23.55
CA ARG A 26 23.70 24.20 23.41
C ARG A 26 23.24 22.76 23.57
N ASP A 27 23.98 21.80 23.01
CA ASP A 27 23.74 20.36 23.11
C ASP A 27 23.63 19.89 24.57
N ILE A 28 24.60 20.26 25.41
CA ILE A 28 24.59 19.87 26.83
C ILE A 28 23.44 20.52 27.61
N LYS A 29 23.02 21.73 27.24
CA LYS A 29 21.91 22.42 27.90
C LYS A 29 20.60 21.73 27.54
N ALA A 30 20.34 21.52 26.26
CA ALA A 30 19.12 20.88 25.77
C ALA A 30 19.01 19.43 26.25
N LEU A 31 20.08 18.63 26.14
CA LEU A 31 20.06 17.26 26.66
C LEU A 31 19.92 17.23 28.19
N GLY A 32 20.53 18.19 28.89
CA GLY A 32 20.40 18.33 30.34
C GLY A 32 18.97 18.61 30.80
N GLU A 33 18.21 19.42 30.06
CA GLU A 33 16.79 19.69 30.34
C GLU A 33 15.95 18.41 30.22
N VAL A 34 16.11 17.66 29.12
CA VAL A 34 15.40 16.40 28.87
C VAL A 34 15.72 15.34 29.93
N LEU A 35 17.00 15.24 30.34
CA LEU A 35 17.41 14.27 31.35
C LEU A 35 16.84 14.61 32.74
N ARG A 36 16.75 15.89 33.09
CA ARG A 36 16.21 16.37 34.37
C ARG A 36 14.69 16.27 34.44
N ASP A 37 13.99 16.27 33.30
CA ASP A 37 12.53 16.16 33.29
C ASP A 37 12.08 14.86 34.02
N PRO A 38 11.30 14.97 35.11
CA PRO A 38 10.84 13.82 35.90
C PRO A 38 10.02 12.79 35.11
N LYS A 39 9.33 13.23 34.05
CA LYS A 39 8.49 12.37 33.19
C LYS A 39 9.27 11.71 32.06
N LEU A 40 10.45 12.22 31.72
CA LEU A 40 11.30 11.69 30.65
C LEU A 40 12.53 10.99 31.25
N GLY A 41 13.64 11.73 31.42
CA GLY A 41 14.90 11.18 31.91
C GLY A 41 14.88 10.84 33.41
N GLY A 42 14.20 11.63 34.23
CA GLY A 42 14.08 11.40 35.67
C GLY A 42 15.42 11.44 36.43
N PHE A 43 16.42 12.14 35.90
CA PHE A 43 17.67 12.38 36.62
C PHE A 43 17.44 13.49 37.66
N PRO A 44 17.81 13.30 38.93
CA PRO A 44 17.75 14.38 39.92
C PRO A 44 18.59 15.58 39.45
N GLU A 45 18.10 16.80 39.67
CA GLU A 45 18.81 18.02 39.26
C GLU A 45 20.22 18.09 39.84
N SER A 46 20.40 17.66 41.10
CA SER A 46 21.70 17.56 41.78
C SER A 46 22.67 16.56 41.15
N ASN A 47 22.18 15.67 40.29
CA ASN A 47 22.94 14.56 39.69
C ASN A 47 23.21 14.77 38.19
N VAL A 48 22.82 15.92 37.62
CA VAL A 48 23.12 16.29 36.22
C VAL A 48 24.07 17.47 36.20
N THR A 49 25.36 17.17 36.04
CA THR A 49 26.44 18.16 35.98
C THR A 49 26.65 18.63 34.55
N LEU A 50 26.52 19.93 34.31
CA LEU A 50 26.87 20.56 33.03
C LEU A 50 28.25 21.18 33.13
N LEU A 51 29.14 20.82 32.22
CA LEU A 51 30.51 21.32 32.19
C LEU A 51 30.80 21.97 30.84
N GLU A 52 30.64 23.30 30.80
CA GLU A 52 30.85 24.12 29.60
C GLU A 52 32.31 24.61 29.55
N ASN A 53 32.98 24.34 28.43
CA ASN A 53 34.36 24.76 28.14
C ASN A 53 35.37 24.48 29.28
N PRO A 54 35.44 23.26 29.84
CA PRO A 54 36.44 22.94 30.86
C PRO A 54 37.86 22.93 30.30
N ASP A 55 38.82 23.26 31.16
CA ASP A 55 40.21 22.87 30.96
C ASP A 55 40.39 21.36 31.17
N ARG A 56 41.49 20.80 30.67
CA ARG A 56 41.77 19.36 30.70
C ARG A 56 41.72 18.78 32.12
N GLN A 57 42.22 19.52 33.12
CA GLN A 57 42.25 19.04 34.50
C GLN A 57 40.85 18.97 35.12
N LYS A 58 40.05 20.04 34.98
CA LYS A 58 38.66 20.05 35.46
C LYS A 58 37.82 18.99 34.77
N MET A 59 38.04 18.79 33.46
CA MET A 59 37.35 17.76 32.70
C MET A 59 37.65 16.36 33.24
N GLU A 60 38.93 16.03 33.46
CA GLU A 60 39.34 14.72 33.98
C GLU A 60 38.83 14.48 35.41
N ILE A 61 38.94 15.48 36.30
CA ILE A 61 38.42 15.40 37.68
C ILE A 61 36.91 15.14 37.68
N ALA A 62 36.15 15.82 36.80
CA ALA A 62 34.72 15.61 36.71
C ALA A 62 34.38 14.20 36.20
N ILE A 63 35.13 13.68 35.23
CA ILE A 63 34.96 12.31 34.73
C ILE A 63 35.31 11.28 35.81
N GLU A 64 36.40 11.47 36.55
CA GLU A 64 36.76 10.60 37.68
C GLU A 64 35.64 10.59 38.73
N SER A 65 35.19 11.78 39.13
CA SER A 65 34.10 11.97 40.09
C SER A 65 32.78 11.35 39.62
N LEU A 66 32.53 11.27 38.31
CA LEU A 66 31.34 10.65 37.72
C LEU A 66 31.30 9.13 37.99
N PHE A 67 32.44 8.45 37.95
CA PHE A 67 32.54 6.99 38.05
C PHE A 67 32.89 6.49 39.46
N GLU A 68 33.44 7.35 40.31
CA GLU A 68 33.80 7.08 41.70
C GLU A 68 32.57 6.85 42.60
N GLU A 69 32.68 5.99 43.62
CA GLU A 69 31.65 5.76 44.67
C GLU A 69 30.23 5.46 44.12
N ARG A 70 30.12 4.65 43.07
CA ARG A 70 28.81 4.23 42.52
C ARG A 70 28.32 2.93 43.12
N HIS A 71 27.00 2.76 43.22
CA HIS A 71 26.41 1.47 43.52
C HIS A 71 26.17 0.66 42.24
N ARG A 72 26.08 -0.66 42.41
CA ARG A 72 25.92 -1.64 41.32
C ARG A 72 24.74 -1.34 40.39
N ASP A 73 23.65 -0.82 40.95
CA ASP A 73 22.42 -0.53 40.23
C ASP A 73 22.33 0.87 39.64
N ASP A 74 23.24 1.78 39.99
CA ASP A 74 23.18 3.17 39.54
C ASP A 74 23.39 3.27 38.02
N LEU A 75 22.69 4.20 37.39
CA LEU A 75 22.87 4.54 35.98
C LEU A 75 23.83 5.71 35.88
N VAL A 76 24.93 5.52 35.17
CA VAL A 76 25.96 6.54 34.94
C VAL A 76 25.98 6.90 33.47
N LEU A 77 25.83 8.20 33.16
CA LEU A 77 25.84 8.73 31.79
C LEU A 77 26.95 9.78 31.63
N LEU A 78 27.87 9.54 30.71
CA LEU A 78 28.81 10.55 30.22
C LEU A 78 28.38 10.97 28.83
N PHE A 79 28.13 12.27 28.63
CA PHE A 79 27.92 12.85 27.30
C PHE A 79 29.04 13.84 27.02
N PHE A 80 29.62 13.76 25.83
CA PHE A 80 30.63 14.70 25.35
C PHE A 80 30.25 15.24 23.98
N SER A 81 30.18 16.57 23.85
CA SER A 81 30.09 17.28 22.58
C SER A 81 31.31 18.19 22.41
N GLY A 82 32.06 18.00 21.33
CA GLY A 82 33.35 18.68 21.10
C GLY A 82 34.21 17.97 20.04
N HIS A 83 35.48 18.37 19.88
CA HIS A 83 36.39 17.68 18.95
C HIS A 83 36.88 16.36 19.54
N GLY A 84 36.75 15.29 18.76
CA GLY A 84 37.46 14.03 18.98
C GLY A 84 38.76 14.07 18.19
N ILE A 85 39.88 13.73 18.79
CA ILE A 85 41.20 13.81 18.15
C ILE A 85 41.87 12.45 18.22
N LYS A 86 42.31 11.92 17.07
CA LYS A 86 43.16 10.73 17.03
C LYS A 86 44.59 11.15 17.31
N GLY A 87 45.23 10.47 18.27
CA GLY A 87 46.65 10.67 18.55
C GLY A 87 47.52 10.16 17.40
N ASP A 88 48.66 10.81 17.19
CA ASP A 88 49.66 10.41 16.19
C ASP A 88 50.48 9.16 16.61
N ASP A 89 50.05 8.46 17.67
CA ASP A 89 50.71 7.26 18.15
C ASP A 89 50.36 6.03 17.30
N PRO A 90 51.21 4.99 17.25
CA PRO A 90 50.94 3.77 16.47
C PRO A 90 49.66 3.05 16.91
N THR A 91 49.19 3.33 18.12
CA THR A 91 47.98 2.77 18.71
C THR A 91 46.70 3.48 18.27
N GLY A 92 46.81 4.66 17.64
CA GLY A 92 45.68 5.46 17.19
C GLY A 92 44.72 5.82 18.34
N ARG A 93 45.25 6.20 19.51
CA ARG A 93 44.42 6.50 20.69
C ARG A 93 43.46 7.64 20.45
N LEU A 94 42.26 7.53 21.02
CA LEU A 94 41.29 8.62 21.00
C LEU A 94 41.54 9.59 22.17
N TYR A 95 41.45 10.88 21.88
CA TYR A 95 41.46 11.97 22.84
C TYR A 95 40.21 12.85 22.67
N LEU A 96 39.61 13.24 23.78
CA LEU A 96 38.55 14.25 23.84
C LEU A 96 39.20 15.61 24.10
N SER A 97 38.87 16.61 23.27
CA SER A 97 39.42 17.94 23.42
C SER A 97 38.82 18.66 24.64
N ALA A 98 39.66 19.42 25.34
CA ALA A 98 39.31 20.42 26.34
C ALA A 98 39.55 21.84 25.79
N ARG A 99 39.12 22.86 26.53
CA ARG A 99 39.27 24.28 26.13
C ARG A 99 40.73 24.67 25.88
N ASP A 100 41.65 24.11 26.65
CA ASP A 100 43.09 24.35 26.61
C ASP A 100 43.83 23.37 25.69
N THR A 101 43.12 22.54 24.91
CA THR A 101 43.74 21.63 23.95
C THR A 101 44.56 22.37 22.90
N GLN A 102 45.80 21.92 22.72
CA GLN A 102 46.76 22.50 21.80
C GLN A 102 47.28 21.47 20.81
N LYS A 103 47.55 21.95 19.59
CA LYS A 103 48.33 21.23 18.59
C LYS A 103 49.66 21.94 18.39
N THR A 104 50.71 21.18 18.11
CA THR A 104 52.01 21.73 17.71
C THR A 104 51.88 22.46 16.36
N PRO A 105 52.86 23.29 15.98
CA PRO A 105 52.88 23.92 14.65
C PRO A 105 52.81 22.92 13.48
N THR A 106 53.21 21.66 13.71
CA THR A 106 53.13 20.56 12.74
C THR A 106 51.77 19.85 12.74
N GLY A 107 50.78 20.36 13.49
CA GLY A 107 49.43 19.79 13.59
C GLY A 107 49.27 18.62 14.56
N ARG A 108 50.34 18.23 15.28
CA ARG A 108 50.30 17.08 16.21
C ARG A 108 49.64 17.44 17.53
N LEU A 109 48.85 16.53 18.09
CA LEU A 109 48.21 16.76 19.39
C LEU A 109 49.25 16.81 20.52
N GLN A 110 49.19 17.86 21.35
CA GLN A 110 49.87 17.85 22.64
C GLN A 110 49.03 17.08 23.64
N THR A 111 49.28 15.78 23.79
CA THR A 111 48.43 14.85 24.55
C THR A 111 48.16 15.26 26.00
N ALA A 112 49.08 15.99 26.63
CA ALA A 112 48.90 16.53 27.98
C ALA A 112 47.76 17.56 28.11
N THR A 113 47.29 18.12 26.98
CA THR A 113 46.23 19.15 26.92
C THR A 113 44.87 18.60 26.52
N ALA A 114 44.73 17.28 26.40
CA ALA A 114 43.47 16.60 26.09
C ALA A 114 43.24 15.42 27.05
N VAL A 115 42.02 14.91 27.12
CA VAL A 115 41.68 13.74 27.95
C VAL A 115 41.67 12.50 27.08
N ALA A 116 42.50 11.52 27.40
CA ALA A 116 42.58 10.27 26.65
C ALA A 116 41.40 9.35 26.98
N ALA A 117 40.84 8.68 25.97
CA ALA A 117 39.71 7.76 26.14
C ALA A 117 40.07 6.55 27.01
N ASP A 118 41.32 6.09 26.99
CA ASP A 118 41.82 5.01 27.85
C ASP A 118 41.76 5.37 29.35
N THR A 119 41.92 6.65 29.70
CA THR A 119 41.72 7.14 31.06
C THR A 119 40.25 7.04 31.47
N ILE A 120 39.33 7.40 30.57
CA ILE A 120 37.88 7.27 30.81
C ILE A 120 37.51 5.80 31.03
N HIS A 121 38.03 4.91 30.18
CA HIS A 121 37.84 3.47 30.32
C HIS A 121 38.33 2.94 31.66
N ARG A 122 39.48 3.41 32.13
CA ARG A 122 40.03 3.02 33.43
C ARG A 122 39.09 3.40 34.57
N TYR A 123 38.52 4.60 34.53
CA TYR A 123 37.51 5.00 35.52
C TYR A 123 36.23 4.16 35.43
N MET A 124 35.79 3.82 34.21
CA MET A 124 34.66 2.92 33.97
C MET A 124 34.90 1.50 34.54
N GLU A 125 36.13 1.00 34.49
CA GLU A 125 36.54 -0.28 35.11
C GLU A 125 36.53 -0.26 36.63
N TYR A 126 36.94 0.86 37.24
CA TYR A 126 36.90 1.00 38.70
C TYR A 126 35.50 1.26 39.25
N SER A 127 34.58 1.73 38.42
CA SER A 127 33.20 1.95 38.86
C SER A 127 32.47 0.64 39.17
N HIS A 128 31.80 0.58 40.33
CA HIS A 128 30.97 -0.59 40.68
C HIS A 128 29.64 -0.63 39.91
N SER A 129 29.22 0.47 39.25
CA SER A 129 28.00 0.50 38.45
C SER A 129 28.09 -0.47 37.27
N ARG A 130 27.02 -1.24 37.04
CA ARG A 130 26.88 -2.12 35.87
C ARG A 130 26.06 -1.50 34.73
N ARG A 131 25.65 -0.24 34.85
CA ARG A 131 24.85 0.47 33.85
C ARG A 131 25.56 1.78 33.51
N GLN A 132 26.48 1.70 32.55
CA GLN A 132 27.30 2.84 32.16
C GLN A 132 27.06 3.17 30.68
N ILE A 133 26.74 4.43 30.40
CA ILE A 133 26.49 4.92 29.04
C ILE A 133 27.50 6.03 28.76
N VAL A 134 28.17 5.96 27.61
CA VAL A 134 29.04 7.02 27.08
C VAL A 134 28.52 7.42 25.71
N ILE A 135 28.16 8.68 25.53
CA ILE A 135 27.70 9.24 24.26
C ILE A 135 28.74 10.27 23.80
N LEU A 136 29.36 10.00 22.65
CA LEU A 136 30.38 10.85 22.04
C LEU A 136 29.79 11.51 20.80
N ASP A 137 29.34 12.74 20.96
CA ASP A 137 28.92 13.61 19.88
C ASP A 137 30.10 14.43 19.35
N SER A 138 31.05 13.73 18.76
CA SER A 138 32.31 14.31 18.31
C SER A 138 32.70 13.76 16.96
N CYS A 139 33.13 14.64 16.05
CA CYS A 139 33.84 14.21 14.86
C CYS A 139 35.31 13.98 15.19
N PHE A 140 35.82 12.81 14.79
CA PHE A 140 37.22 12.47 14.94
C PHE A 140 38.03 13.21 13.86
N SER A 141 38.58 14.37 14.19
CA SER A 141 39.30 15.25 13.27
C SER A 141 40.83 15.14 13.42
N GLY A 142 41.51 14.66 12.37
CA GLY A 142 42.97 14.76 12.25
C GLY A 142 43.66 13.63 11.46
N ALA A 143 44.26 14.02 10.33
CA ALA A 143 45.24 13.33 9.47
C ALA A 143 44.75 12.28 8.43
N PHE A 144 44.27 12.75 7.27
CA PHE A 144 44.68 12.18 5.98
C PHE A 144 45.01 13.33 5.00
N PRO A 145 46.29 13.57 4.66
CA PRO A 145 46.60 14.18 3.37
C PRO A 145 46.12 13.22 2.27
N GLU A 146 45.40 13.73 1.28
CA GLU A 146 45.12 13.00 0.05
C GLU A 146 46.44 12.53 -0.58
N GLY A 147 46.61 11.22 -0.67
CA GLY A 147 47.74 10.61 -1.36
C GLY A 147 48.51 9.60 -0.52
N LEU A 148 47.87 8.47 -0.19
CA LEU A 148 48.49 7.14 -0.15
C LEU A 148 47.41 6.11 0.23
N SER A 149 46.77 5.57 -0.81
CA SER A 149 46.05 4.31 -0.71
C SER A 149 47.07 3.18 -0.55
N LEU A 150 47.01 2.46 0.58
CA LEU A 150 46.94 1.00 0.67
C LEU A 150 47.33 0.53 2.09
N LYS A 151 46.39 -0.19 2.72
CA LYS A 151 46.52 -1.02 3.94
C LYS A 151 46.64 -0.27 5.28
N ASP A 152 45.50 0.22 5.78
CA ASP A 152 45.11 0.11 7.20
C ASP A 152 43.70 0.71 7.35
N ASP A 153 42.80 -0.01 8.02
CA ASP A 153 41.34 0.11 7.89
C ASP A 153 40.72 1.39 8.48
N GLY A 154 41.50 2.42 8.81
CA GLY A 154 41.06 3.77 9.19
C GLY A 154 40.17 3.91 10.44
N LYS A 155 39.60 2.80 10.96
CA LYS A 155 38.64 2.75 12.06
C LYS A 155 39.38 2.75 13.40
N ILE A 156 38.94 3.62 14.31
CA ILE A 156 39.36 3.62 15.72
C ILE A 156 38.68 2.42 16.40
N ASP A 157 39.45 1.53 17.03
CA ASP A 157 38.90 0.40 17.80
C ASP A 157 38.38 0.86 19.17
N LEU A 158 37.22 1.51 19.14
CA LEU A 158 36.52 2.01 20.32
C LEU A 158 36.08 0.88 21.26
N ARG A 159 35.86 -0.33 20.73
CA ARG A 159 35.47 -1.49 21.53
C ARG A 159 36.61 -1.95 22.44
N ALA A 160 37.84 -1.99 21.91
CA ALA A 160 39.02 -2.28 22.71
C ALA A 160 39.37 -1.15 23.69
N GLN A 161 39.09 0.12 23.33
CA GLN A 161 39.48 1.27 24.15
C GLN A 161 38.48 1.64 25.25
N LEU A 162 37.17 1.36 25.09
CA LEU A 162 36.12 1.79 26.03
C LEU A 162 35.13 0.67 26.46
N GLY A 163 35.14 -0.51 25.81
CA GLY A 163 34.12 -1.56 25.98
C GLY A 163 34.07 -2.26 27.35
N GLY A 164 33.05 -3.08 27.60
CA GLY A 164 32.92 -3.90 28.83
C GLY A 164 31.48 -4.37 29.09
N GLU A 165 31.27 -5.38 29.96
CA GLU A 165 29.92 -5.90 30.27
C GLU A 165 29.04 -4.83 30.97
N GLY A 166 27.77 -4.68 30.58
CA GLY A 166 26.86 -3.67 31.14
C GLY A 166 27.10 -2.22 30.69
N ARG A 167 27.77 -2.04 29.55
CA ARG A 167 28.15 -0.71 29.03
C ARG A 167 27.61 -0.47 27.63
N ALA A 168 27.30 0.78 27.31
CA ALA A 168 26.96 1.19 25.94
C ALA A 168 27.73 2.45 25.55
N ILE A 169 28.47 2.38 24.44
CA ILE A 169 29.14 3.55 23.86
C ILE A 169 28.48 3.90 22.55
N LEU A 170 28.07 5.15 22.41
CA LEU A 170 27.41 5.69 21.23
C LEU A 170 28.32 6.73 20.61
N THR A 171 28.48 6.71 19.30
CA THR A 171 29.23 7.74 18.55
C THR A 171 28.37 8.35 17.47
N SER A 172 28.55 9.65 17.24
CA SER A 172 27.78 10.39 16.22
C SER A 172 28.24 10.09 14.78
N SER A 173 29.50 9.69 14.56
CA SER A 173 29.99 9.28 13.23
C SER A 173 31.18 8.32 13.31
N SER A 174 31.19 7.31 12.42
CA SER A 174 32.32 6.40 12.18
C SER A 174 33.29 6.86 11.08
N SER A 175 33.00 7.95 10.37
CA SER A 175 33.80 8.44 9.23
C SER A 175 34.36 9.85 9.45
N THR A 176 35.62 10.04 9.04
CA THR A 176 36.46 11.24 9.22
C THR A 176 36.05 12.46 8.38
N GLN A 177 34.96 12.37 7.64
CA GLN A 177 34.44 13.47 6.85
C GLN A 177 33.01 13.71 7.30
N TYR A 178 32.66 14.99 7.45
CA TYR A 178 31.30 15.51 7.64
C TYR A 178 30.78 15.54 9.08
N SER A 179 31.24 16.53 9.84
CA SER A 179 30.29 17.45 10.49
C SER A 179 30.51 18.83 9.90
N PHE A 180 29.81 19.15 8.83
CA PHE A 180 29.52 20.56 8.60
C PHE A 180 28.22 20.83 9.32
N GLN A 181 28.38 21.55 10.43
CA GLN A 181 27.38 22.46 10.94
C GLN A 181 26.62 23.05 9.74
N GLN A 182 25.32 22.79 9.61
CA GLN A 182 24.51 23.74 8.86
C GLN A 182 24.53 25.01 9.72
N ASP A 183 25.06 26.10 9.17
CA ASP A 183 25.28 27.38 9.85
C ASP A 183 23.99 28.01 10.44
N ASP A 184 22.83 27.36 10.31
CA ASP A 184 21.50 27.80 10.71
C ASP A 184 20.81 26.94 11.79
N GLU A 185 21.39 25.82 12.27
CA GLU A 185 20.72 24.97 13.28
C GLU A 185 21.26 25.17 14.72
N ASP A 186 20.36 25.13 15.70
CA ASP A 186 20.66 25.41 17.11
C ASP A 186 21.41 24.28 17.85
N LEU A 187 21.28 23.03 17.39
CA LEU A 187 21.84 21.82 18.01
C LEU A 187 22.59 20.97 16.98
N SER A 188 23.46 20.07 17.43
CA SER A 188 24.06 19.08 16.55
C SER A 188 22.99 18.13 15.98
N ILE A 189 23.20 17.60 14.77
CA ILE A 189 22.23 16.71 14.12
C ILE A 189 21.99 15.45 14.97
N TYR A 190 23.04 14.88 15.56
CA TYR A 190 22.92 13.68 16.37
C TYR A 190 22.18 13.96 17.68
N THR A 191 22.58 15.01 18.40
CA THR A 191 21.95 15.40 19.67
C THR A 191 20.50 15.79 19.48
N ARG A 192 20.17 16.49 18.40
CA ARG A 192 18.78 16.81 18.03
C ARG A 192 17.92 15.56 17.94
N PHE A 193 18.38 14.52 17.24
CA PHE A 193 17.58 13.30 17.09
C PHE A 193 17.58 12.41 18.34
N LEU A 194 18.62 12.46 19.18
CA LEU A 194 18.56 11.84 20.51
C LEU A 194 17.48 12.51 21.37
N ILE A 195 17.47 13.84 21.44
CA ILE A 195 16.48 14.61 22.18
C ILE A 195 15.07 14.35 21.65
N GLN A 196 14.88 14.49 20.34
CA GLN A 196 13.59 14.26 19.71
C GLN A 196 13.07 12.83 19.98
N GLY A 197 13.94 11.81 19.90
CA GLY A 197 13.56 10.43 20.20
C GLY A 197 13.04 10.23 21.61
N ILE A 198 13.63 10.93 22.59
CA ILE A 198 13.19 10.91 23.99
C ILE A 198 11.89 11.71 24.17
N GLU A 199 11.84 12.95 23.69
CA GLU A 199 10.71 13.88 23.91
C GLU A 199 9.42 13.45 23.21
N THR A 200 9.53 12.85 22.02
CA THR A 200 8.37 12.39 21.25
C THR A 200 7.95 10.97 21.61
N GLY A 201 8.84 10.19 22.23
CA GLY A 201 8.64 8.76 22.44
C GLY A 201 8.74 7.92 21.18
N GLU A 202 9.11 8.49 20.02
CA GLU A 202 9.29 7.72 18.78
C GLU A 202 10.48 6.73 18.85
N ALA A 203 11.39 6.92 19.81
CA ALA A 203 12.43 5.95 20.09
C ALA A 203 11.92 4.67 20.77
N ASP A 204 10.73 4.65 21.40
CA ASP A 204 10.12 3.44 21.98
C ASP A 204 9.52 2.56 20.87
N ARG A 205 10.38 1.75 20.25
CA ARG A 205 10.01 0.91 19.10
C ARG A 205 9.23 -0.33 19.52
N ASP A 206 9.50 -0.85 20.72
CA ASP A 206 8.83 -2.05 21.21
C ASP A 206 7.52 -1.76 22.00
N GLY A 207 7.25 -0.49 22.27
CA GLY A 207 6.00 -0.04 22.86
C GLY A 207 5.86 -0.34 24.34
N LYS A 208 6.97 -0.56 25.06
CA LYS A 208 6.97 -0.85 26.49
C LYS A 208 6.85 0.40 27.35
N GLY A 209 6.81 1.60 26.74
CA GLY A 209 6.77 2.86 27.46
C GLY A 209 8.11 3.23 28.11
N ILE A 210 9.18 2.50 27.78
CA ILE A 210 10.54 2.72 28.26
C ILE A 210 11.41 2.80 27.03
N ILE A 211 12.28 3.80 26.96
CA ILE A 211 13.27 3.92 25.90
C ILE A 211 14.57 3.29 26.39
N THR A 212 15.00 2.24 25.70
CA THR A 212 16.34 1.68 25.91
C THR A 212 17.39 2.45 25.10
N ILE A 213 18.65 2.37 25.53
CA ILE A 213 19.74 3.03 24.80
C ILE A 213 19.93 2.47 23.39
N GLY A 214 19.65 1.17 23.19
CA GLY A 214 19.68 0.55 21.87
C GLY A 214 18.61 1.13 20.93
N GLU A 215 17.36 1.23 21.41
CA GLU A 215 16.29 1.78 20.59
C GLU A 215 16.47 3.28 20.30
N LEU A 216 16.96 4.04 21.30
CA LEU A 216 17.30 5.44 21.12
C LEU A 216 18.40 5.62 20.05
N HIS A 217 19.43 4.77 20.09
CA HIS A 217 20.47 4.77 19.08
C HIS A 217 19.91 4.43 17.69
N ASP A 218 19.10 3.38 17.58
CA ASP A 218 18.57 2.96 16.27
C ASP A 218 17.64 4.01 15.66
N TYR A 219 16.82 4.68 16.50
CA TYR A 219 16.00 5.82 16.08
C TYR A 219 16.88 6.97 15.57
N ALA A 220 17.85 7.41 16.38
CA ALA A 220 18.73 8.51 16.03
C ALA A 220 19.53 8.20 14.77
N ARG A 221 20.07 6.98 14.64
CA ARG A 221 20.81 6.53 13.46
C ARG A 221 19.97 6.61 12.20
N GLN A 222 18.73 6.11 12.24
CA GLN A 222 17.82 6.17 11.09
C GLN A 222 17.56 7.63 10.69
N LYS A 223 17.21 8.50 11.64
CA LYS A 223 16.91 9.91 11.37
C LYS A 223 18.10 10.72 10.89
N VAL A 224 19.26 10.48 11.47
CA VAL A 224 20.53 11.06 11.00
C VAL A 224 20.80 10.66 9.55
N GLN A 225 20.63 9.38 9.19
CA GLN A 225 20.87 8.90 7.83
C GLN A 225 19.84 9.41 6.82
N GLU A 226 18.60 9.66 7.24
CA GLU A 226 17.56 10.30 6.41
C GLU A 226 17.95 11.74 6.01
N VAL A 227 18.55 12.50 6.94
CA VAL A 227 18.98 13.90 6.70
C VAL A 227 20.38 13.99 6.09
N GLN A 228 21.31 13.20 6.57
CA GLN A 228 22.71 13.18 6.17
C GLN A 228 23.21 11.74 6.00
N PRO A 229 23.02 11.13 4.81
CA PRO A 229 23.39 9.73 4.56
C PRO A 229 24.87 9.39 4.80
N ALA A 230 25.76 10.38 4.75
CA ALA A 230 27.19 10.23 5.00
C ALA A 230 27.54 10.09 6.49
N MET A 231 26.63 10.46 7.40
CA MET A 231 26.83 10.34 8.84
C MET A 231 26.32 8.98 9.30
N ASN A 232 27.20 8.17 9.89
CA ASN A 232 26.86 6.83 10.37
C ASN A 232 27.17 6.72 11.87
N PRO A 233 26.19 7.05 12.73
CA PRO A 233 26.28 6.76 14.15
C PRO A 233 26.48 5.26 14.39
N GLU A 234 27.33 4.90 15.34
CA GLU A 234 27.56 3.51 15.75
C GLU A 234 27.32 3.32 17.26
N ILE A 235 26.90 2.11 17.63
CA ILE A 235 26.76 1.68 19.03
C ILE A 235 27.68 0.49 19.27
N TYR A 236 28.41 0.54 20.39
CA TYR A 236 29.26 -0.55 20.88
C TYR A 236 28.73 -1.03 22.22
N PRO A 237 27.74 -1.95 22.22
CA PRO A 237 27.18 -2.47 23.44
C PRO A 237 28.07 -3.60 24.00
N GLY A 238 28.31 -3.56 25.31
CA GLY A 238 28.68 -4.72 26.09
C GLY A 238 27.52 -5.72 26.21
N LYS A 239 27.76 -6.87 26.85
CA LYS A 239 26.65 -7.77 27.22
C LYS A 239 25.60 -6.97 28.00
N GLU A 240 24.34 -7.04 27.57
CA GLU A 240 23.19 -6.30 28.12
C GLU A 240 23.26 -4.76 27.99
N GLY A 241 24.27 -4.20 27.33
CA GLY A 241 24.47 -2.75 27.18
C GLY A 241 23.34 -2.05 26.42
N SER A 242 22.83 -2.64 25.33
CA SER A 242 21.72 -2.07 24.56
C SER A 242 20.40 -2.04 25.33
N ALA A 243 20.25 -2.87 26.37
CA ALA A 243 19.04 -2.97 27.17
C ALA A 243 19.02 -1.99 28.36
N ILE A 244 20.03 -1.11 28.50
CA ILE A 244 20.04 -0.12 29.57
C ILE A 244 18.91 0.88 29.33
N HIS A 245 18.05 1.06 30.35
CA HIS A 245 16.94 2.01 30.32
C HIS A 245 17.47 3.44 30.53
N ILE A 246 17.16 4.36 29.61
CA ILE A 246 17.62 5.76 29.71
C ILE A 246 16.49 6.69 30.15
N SER A 247 15.34 6.63 29.49
CA SER A 247 14.17 7.48 29.76
C SER A 247 12.86 6.69 29.74
N GLN A 248 11.84 7.25 30.36
CA GLN A 248 10.46 6.84 30.07
C GLN A 248 10.08 7.41 28.70
N ALA A 249 9.40 6.61 27.89
CA ALA A 249 8.76 7.17 26.71
C ALA A 249 7.58 8.01 27.20
N PRO A 250 7.44 9.27 26.77
CA PRO A 250 6.18 9.95 26.98
C PRO A 250 5.10 9.08 26.34
N LEU A 251 4.14 8.68 27.16
CA LEU A 251 2.87 8.19 26.64
C LEU A 251 2.29 9.38 25.88
N GLY A 252 2.63 9.52 24.60
CA GLY A 252 1.88 10.35 23.67
C GLY A 252 0.40 9.96 23.74
N ASP A 253 -0.48 10.75 23.12
CA ASP A 253 -1.92 10.45 23.16
C ASP A 253 -2.14 8.95 22.81
N PRO A 254 -2.63 8.14 23.77
CA PRO A 254 -2.83 6.71 23.56
C PRO A 254 -3.67 6.44 22.31
N GLU A 255 -4.60 7.35 21.98
CA GLU A 255 -5.42 7.29 20.77
C GLU A 255 -4.57 7.48 19.50
N GLU A 256 -3.66 8.45 19.50
CA GLU A 256 -2.79 8.75 18.36
C GLU A 256 -1.78 7.63 18.10
N LYS A 257 -1.18 7.08 19.17
CA LYS A 257 -0.25 5.93 19.07
C LYS A 257 -0.99 4.71 18.52
N TYR A 258 -2.21 4.46 18.99
CA TYR A 258 -3.05 3.39 18.47
C TYR A 258 -3.45 3.62 17.01
N ALA A 259 -3.83 4.85 16.64
CA ALA A 259 -4.18 5.22 15.28
C ALA A 259 -3.03 4.99 14.28
N LYS A 260 -1.78 5.27 14.68
CA LYS A 260 -0.58 5.01 13.86
C LYS A 260 -0.40 3.51 13.60
N GLU A 261 -0.59 2.67 14.62
CA GLU A 261 -0.48 1.21 14.49
C GLU A 261 -1.63 0.60 13.65
N VAL A 262 -2.86 1.10 13.82
CA VAL A 262 -4.00 0.71 12.97
C VAL A 262 -3.70 1.07 11.52
N SER A 263 -3.20 2.27 11.25
CA SER A 263 -2.87 2.73 9.89
C SER A 263 -1.83 1.85 9.19
N ARG A 264 -0.86 1.30 9.94
CA ARG A 264 0.15 0.35 9.43
C ARG A 264 -0.44 -1.05 9.17
N SER A 265 -1.47 -1.42 9.92
CA SER A 265 -2.09 -2.75 9.88
C SER A 265 -3.20 -2.88 8.85
N VAL A 266 -3.78 -1.76 8.43
CA VAL A 266 -4.86 -1.70 7.43
C VAL A 266 -4.29 -1.81 6.02
N ASN A 267 -4.79 -2.76 5.24
CA ASN A 267 -4.39 -2.91 3.84
C ASN A 267 -5.03 -1.83 2.94
N ARG A 268 -4.63 -1.78 1.67
CA ARG A 268 -5.19 -0.84 0.69
C ARG A 268 -6.71 -0.91 0.51
N ARG A 269 -7.35 -2.07 0.75
CA ARG A 269 -8.81 -2.23 0.68
C ARG A 269 -9.52 -1.78 1.97
N GLY A 270 -8.79 -1.17 2.90
CA GLY A 270 -9.28 -0.73 4.21
C GLY A 270 -9.68 -1.88 5.13
N LYS A 271 -8.98 -3.02 5.07
CA LYS A 271 -9.21 -4.18 5.92
C LYS A 271 -7.95 -4.59 6.67
N ILE A 272 -8.12 -5.02 7.92
CA ILE A 272 -7.08 -5.74 8.67
C ILE A 272 -7.30 -7.23 8.45
N VAL A 273 -6.56 -7.80 7.50
CA VAL A 273 -6.65 -9.23 7.10
C VAL A 273 -5.64 -10.12 7.82
N SER A 274 -4.51 -9.55 8.29
CA SER A 274 -3.48 -10.32 8.97
C SER A 274 -3.92 -10.66 10.40
N VAL A 275 -3.91 -11.97 10.72
CA VAL A 275 -4.18 -12.47 12.07
C VAL A 275 -3.14 -11.95 13.07
N ALA A 276 -1.88 -11.88 12.66
CA ALA A 276 -0.80 -11.33 13.48
C ALA A 276 -1.01 -9.82 13.74
N ALA A 277 -1.41 -9.05 12.72
CA ALA A 277 -1.71 -7.64 12.90
C ALA A 277 -2.88 -7.43 13.87
N ARG A 278 -3.92 -8.27 13.79
CA ARG A 278 -5.04 -8.21 14.73
C ARG A 278 -4.63 -8.55 16.16
N ALA A 279 -3.80 -9.57 16.36
CA ALA A 279 -3.26 -9.93 17.66
C ALA A 279 -2.43 -8.79 18.27
N ASN A 280 -1.55 -8.17 17.46
CA ASN A 280 -0.75 -7.03 17.89
C ASN A 280 -1.61 -5.84 18.31
N LEU A 281 -2.66 -5.52 17.54
CA LEU A 281 -3.59 -4.45 17.90
C LEU A 281 -4.33 -4.74 19.21
N ASN A 282 -4.74 -6.00 19.45
CA ASN A 282 -5.35 -6.38 20.73
C ASN A 282 -4.40 -6.16 21.91
N ASP A 283 -3.12 -6.50 21.74
CA ASP A 283 -2.07 -6.22 22.72
C ASP A 283 -1.94 -4.71 22.99
N TRP A 284 -1.91 -3.90 21.93
CA TRP A 284 -1.85 -2.45 22.03
C TRP A 284 -3.06 -1.84 22.73
N ARG A 285 -4.29 -2.32 22.46
CA ARG A 285 -5.51 -1.87 23.17
C ARG A 285 -5.36 -2.03 24.68
N GLY A 286 -4.85 -3.18 25.12
CA GLY A 286 -4.62 -3.47 26.53
C GLY A 286 -3.49 -2.63 27.13
N ARG A 287 -2.37 -2.47 26.41
CA ARG A 287 -1.21 -1.68 26.86
C ARG A 287 -1.52 -0.20 27.01
N LEU A 288 -2.34 0.35 26.11
CA LEU A 288 -2.70 1.76 26.07
C LEU A 288 -3.92 2.08 26.95
N GLY A 289 -4.60 1.07 27.50
CA GLY A 289 -5.76 1.26 28.37
C GLY A 289 -6.97 1.88 27.66
N LEU A 290 -7.06 1.72 26.34
CA LEU A 290 -8.15 2.28 25.54
C LEU A 290 -9.46 1.53 25.81
N ASP A 291 -10.54 2.27 26.01
CA ASP A 291 -11.87 1.68 26.09
C ASP A 291 -12.37 1.22 24.71
N VAL A 292 -13.41 0.40 24.74
CA VAL A 292 -13.99 -0.23 23.56
C VAL A 292 -14.49 0.78 22.53
N ALA A 293 -15.16 1.84 22.98
CA ALA A 293 -15.72 2.82 22.07
C ALA A 293 -14.61 3.59 21.34
N THR A 294 -13.54 3.93 22.05
CA THR A 294 -12.42 4.69 21.53
C THR A 294 -11.65 3.93 20.45
N TYR A 295 -11.20 2.69 20.73
CA TYR A 295 -10.44 1.95 19.72
C TYR A 295 -11.31 1.53 18.52
N GLU A 296 -12.61 1.30 18.70
CA GLU A 296 -13.54 0.98 17.61
C GLU A 296 -13.78 2.19 16.71
N ALA A 297 -13.89 3.39 17.28
CA ALA A 297 -14.02 4.63 16.54
C ALA A 297 -12.78 4.87 15.65
N ILE A 298 -11.58 4.77 16.24
CA ILE A 298 -10.30 4.93 15.53
C ILE A 298 -10.18 3.92 14.38
N GLU A 299 -10.46 2.65 14.64
CA GLU A 299 -10.41 1.61 13.61
C GLU A 299 -11.41 1.86 12.48
N LYS A 300 -12.64 2.24 12.83
CA LYS A 300 -13.69 2.50 11.85
C LYS A 300 -13.33 3.68 10.95
N GLU A 301 -12.83 4.77 11.52
CA GLU A 301 -12.44 5.97 10.80
C GLU A 301 -11.30 5.69 9.82
N ILE A 302 -10.20 5.10 10.29
CA ILE A 302 -9.04 4.78 9.44
C ILE A 302 -9.41 3.81 8.32
N MET A 303 -10.19 2.77 8.63
CA MET A 303 -10.66 1.82 7.61
C MET A 303 -11.63 2.46 6.61
N ALA A 304 -12.47 3.41 7.03
CA ALA A 304 -13.36 4.14 6.14
C ALA A 304 -12.56 5.04 5.18
N ALA A 305 -11.63 5.85 5.71
CA ALA A 305 -10.76 6.71 4.91
C ALA A 305 -9.97 5.91 3.86
N ARG A 306 -9.40 4.75 4.25
CA ARG A 306 -8.65 3.90 3.32
C ARG A 306 -9.53 3.28 2.24
N ARG A 307 -10.78 2.91 2.57
CA ARG A 307 -11.76 2.41 1.59
C ARG A 307 -12.15 3.48 0.59
N GLU A 308 -12.37 4.71 1.04
CA GLU A 308 -12.72 5.83 0.17
C GLU A 308 -11.56 6.17 -0.79
N GLU A 309 -10.33 6.22 -0.28
CA GLU A 309 -9.14 6.41 -1.12
C GLU A 309 -9.03 5.33 -2.20
N PHE A 310 -9.22 4.07 -1.82
CA PHE A 310 -9.21 2.94 -2.76
C PHE A 310 -10.31 3.04 -3.81
N GLN A 311 -11.54 3.38 -3.41
CA GLN A 311 -12.66 3.58 -4.34
C GLN A 311 -12.38 4.70 -5.34
N LYS A 312 -11.79 5.81 -4.89
CA LYS A 312 -11.39 6.91 -5.78
C LYS A 312 -10.36 6.45 -6.82
N LYS A 313 -9.34 5.68 -6.39
CA LYS A 313 -8.34 5.09 -7.30
C LYS A 313 -9.00 4.16 -8.32
N GLN A 314 -9.96 3.33 -7.91
CA GLN A 314 -10.73 2.47 -8.82
C GLN A 314 -11.55 3.28 -9.84
N GLN A 315 -12.22 4.36 -9.40
CA GLN A 315 -12.99 5.25 -10.28
C GLN A 315 -12.11 5.95 -11.31
N GLU A 316 -10.93 6.43 -10.89
CA GLU A 316 -9.96 7.04 -11.81
C GLU A 316 -9.46 6.06 -12.87
N TYR A 317 -9.18 4.81 -12.49
CA TYR A 317 -8.81 3.77 -13.45
C TYR A 317 -9.97 3.46 -14.40
N ALA A 318 -11.17 3.27 -13.85
CA ALA A 318 -12.40 3.00 -14.60
C ALA A 318 -12.71 4.09 -15.64
N GLN A 319 -12.48 5.36 -15.32
CA GLN A 319 -12.71 6.46 -16.24
C GLN A 319 -11.79 6.39 -17.47
N VAL A 320 -10.52 6.01 -17.29
CA VAL A 320 -9.56 5.82 -18.39
C VAL A 320 -10.00 4.67 -19.29
N ILE A 321 -10.39 3.54 -18.71
CA ILE A 321 -10.89 2.38 -19.46
C ILE A 321 -12.14 2.74 -20.29
N ARG A 322 -13.09 3.48 -19.71
CA ARG A 322 -14.28 3.97 -20.44
C ARG A 322 -13.87 4.83 -21.63
N GLN A 323 -12.98 5.79 -21.45
CA GLN A 323 -12.52 6.68 -22.53
C GLN A 323 -11.90 5.91 -23.69
N ILE A 324 -11.07 4.90 -23.41
CA ILE A 324 -10.45 4.05 -24.44
C ILE A 324 -11.52 3.27 -25.21
N LEU A 325 -12.41 2.58 -24.50
CA LEU A 325 -13.42 1.73 -25.11
C LEU A 325 -14.53 2.52 -25.84
N GLU A 326 -14.80 3.76 -25.43
CA GLU A 326 -15.69 4.67 -26.14
C GLU A 326 -15.03 5.29 -27.38
N GLY A 327 -13.73 5.59 -27.32
CA GLY A 327 -12.94 6.26 -28.35
C GLY A 327 -12.48 5.39 -29.53
N ALA A 328 -13.12 4.24 -29.78
CA ALA A 328 -12.68 3.22 -30.74
C ALA A 328 -11.28 2.63 -30.47
N GLY A 329 -10.72 2.84 -29.28
CA GLY A 329 -9.45 2.27 -28.85
C GLY A 329 -9.59 0.81 -28.39
N ASN A 330 -8.44 0.12 -28.32
CA ASN A 330 -8.33 -1.25 -27.79
C ASN A 330 -7.47 -1.24 -26.52
N LEU A 331 -7.90 -1.96 -25.48
CA LEU A 331 -7.13 -2.10 -24.24
C LEU A 331 -5.77 -2.78 -24.49
N GLU A 332 -5.70 -3.72 -25.44
CA GLU A 332 -4.43 -4.38 -25.80
C GLU A 332 -3.42 -3.38 -26.38
N THR A 333 -3.87 -2.43 -27.19
CA THR A 333 -2.99 -1.40 -27.78
C THR A 333 -2.49 -0.40 -26.73
N GLU A 334 -3.24 -0.23 -25.64
CA GLU A 334 -2.91 0.69 -24.54
C GLU A 334 -2.30 -0.01 -23.31
N ALA A 335 -2.03 -1.32 -23.39
CA ALA A 335 -1.63 -2.16 -22.25
C ALA A 335 -0.43 -1.60 -21.48
N ALA A 336 0.59 -1.07 -22.17
CA ALA A 336 1.76 -0.48 -21.52
C ALA A 336 1.46 0.84 -20.77
N HIS A 337 0.46 1.61 -21.21
CA HIS A 337 0.01 2.81 -20.52
C HIS A 337 -0.90 2.47 -19.34
N LEU A 338 -1.79 1.49 -19.53
CA LEU A 338 -2.67 0.96 -18.48
C LEU A 338 -1.87 0.32 -17.34
N GLN A 339 -0.82 -0.44 -17.66
CA GLN A 339 0.07 -0.99 -16.64
C GLN A 339 0.72 0.09 -15.78
N ARG A 340 1.28 1.14 -16.41
CA ARG A 340 1.86 2.28 -15.67
C ARG A 340 0.81 3.01 -14.82
N ARG A 341 -0.40 3.19 -15.36
CA ARG A 341 -1.50 3.81 -14.62
C ARG A 341 -1.93 2.98 -13.41
N ARG A 342 -2.03 1.65 -13.58
CA ARG A 342 -2.34 0.70 -12.52
C ARG A 342 -1.30 0.75 -11.39
N GLU A 343 -0.01 0.77 -11.75
CA GLU A 343 1.09 0.88 -10.80
C GLU A 343 1.05 2.20 -10.03
N MET A 344 0.82 3.34 -10.71
CA MET A 344 0.65 4.64 -10.06
C MET A 344 -0.54 4.69 -9.09
N LEU A 345 -1.60 3.91 -9.36
CA LEU A 345 -2.78 3.82 -8.51
C LEU A 345 -2.70 2.68 -7.48
N GLU A 346 -1.58 1.95 -7.41
CA GLU A 346 -1.35 0.84 -6.47
C GLU A 346 -2.41 -0.28 -6.53
N LEU A 347 -3.07 -0.43 -7.68
CA LEU A 347 -4.09 -1.46 -7.92
C LEU A 347 -3.45 -2.81 -8.26
N THR A 348 -4.03 -3.91 -7.77
CA THR A 348 -3.61 -5.24 -8.26
C THR A 348 -4.04 -5.46 -9.70
N GLU A 349 -3.44 -6.47 -10.32
CA GLU A 349 -3.92 -7.03 -11.57
C GLU A 349 -5.36 -7.57 -11.44
N GLU A 350 -5.72 -8.18 -10.31
CA GLU A 350 -7.08 -8.64 -10.03
C GLU A 350 -8.08 -7.46 -9.96
N ASP A 351 -7.76 -6.42 -9.19
CA ASP A 351 -8.59 -5.21 -9.07
C ASP A 351 -8.80 -4.55 -10.45
N ALA A 352 -7.73 -4.46 -11.25
CA ALA A 352 -7.79 -3.88 -12.59
C ALA A 352 -8.66 -4.71 -13.54
N LYS A 353 -8.48 -6.04 -13.53
CA LYS A 353 -9.23 -6.97 -14.38
C LYS A 353 -10.73 -6.97 -14.07
N GLU A 354 -11.10 -6.88 -12.79
CA GLU A 354 -12.49 -6.72 -12.37
C GLU A 354 -13.11 -5.44 -12.96
N ILE A 355 -12.39 -4.32 -12.89
CA ILE A 355 -12.83 -3.03 -13.45
C ILE A 355 -12.94 -3.08 -14.97
N GLU A 356 -11.93 -3.61 -15.65
CA GLU A 356 -11.89 -3.74 -17.11
C GLU A 356 -13.06 -4.58 -17.61
N THR A 357 -13.25 -5.77 -17.04
CA THR A 357 -14.33 -6.69 -17.42
C THR A 357 -15.70 -6.05 -17.19
N ALA A 358 -15.90 -5.36 -16.06
CA ALA A 358 -17.16 -4.70 -15.76
C ALA A 358 -17.51 -3.61 -16.79
N ILE A 359 -16.52 -2.81 -17.21
CA ILE A 359 -16.72 -1.74 -18.18
C ILE A 359 -16.91 -2.28 -19.60
N GLU A 360 -16.16 -3.32 -19.98
CA GLU A 360 -16.35 -4.01 -21.25
C GLU A 360 -17.78 -4.55 -21.37
N GLN A 361 -18.28 -5.19 -20.32
CA GLN A 361 -19.67 -5.67 -20.26
C GLN A 361 -20.68 -4.53 -20.34
N GLU A 362 -20.47 -3.43 -19.59
CA GLU A 362 -21.32 -2.24 -19.62
C GLU A 362 -21.42 -1.66 -21.05
N ILE A 363 -20.27 -1.49 -21.71
CA ILE A 363 -20.20 -0.92 -23.06
C ILE A 363 -20.76 -1.88 -24.10
N ALA A 364 -20.46 -3.18 -24.02
CA ALA A 364 -21.01 -4.20 -24.91
C ALA A 364 -22.55 -4.25 -24.82
N ALA A 365 -23.10 -4.26 -23.60
CA ALA A 365 -24.55 -4.22 -23.38
C ALA A 365 -25.18 -2.95 -23.96
N ARG A 366 -24.51 -1.79 -23.80
CA ARG A 366 -24.97 -0.51 -24.38
C ARG A 366 -24.95 -0.54 -25.91
N ARG A 367 -23.89 -1.06 -26.53
CA ARG A 367 -23.78 -1.22 -28.00
C ARG A 367 -24.85 -2.17 -28.54
N GLN A 368 -25.04 -3.32 -27.90
CA GLN A 368 -26.08 -4.27 -28.28
C GLN A 368 -27.49 -3.70 -28.15
N ARG A 369 -27.74 -2.86 -27.13
CA ARG A 369 -29.02 -2.14 -26.99
C ARG A 369 -29.20 -1.13 -28.11
N HIS A 370 -28.18 -0.37 -28.44
CA HIS A 370 -28.22 0.60 -29.54
C HIS A 370 -28.48 -0.08 -30.90
N GLU A 371 -27.81 -1.20 -31.17
CA GLU A 371 -28.01 -1.98 -32.39
C GLU A 371 -29.44 -2.55 -32.48
N ARG A 372 -29.98 -3.09 -31.38
CA ARG A 372 -31.38 -3.52 -31.30
C ARG A 372 -32.35 -2.38 -31.59
N ASN A 373 -32.07 -1.18 -31.07
CA ASN A 373 -32.89 0.01 -31.34
C ASN A 373 -32.84 0.40 -32.83
N LEU A 374 -31.66 0.39 -33.46
CA LEU A 374 -31.51 0.66 -34.90
C LEU A 374 -32.26 -0.37 -35.76
N GLN A 375 -32.16 -1.66 -35.43
CA GLN A 375 -32.89 -2.73 -36.11
C GLN A 375 -34.40 -2.54 -35.98
N ARG A 376 -34.88 -2.22 -34.78
CA ARG A 376 -36.31 -1.96 -34.51
C ARG A 376 -36.83 -0.79 -35.34
N TYR A 377 -36.09 0.32 -35.40
CA TYR A 377 -36.44 1.46 -36.23
C TYR A 377 -36.44 1.09 -37.73
N THR A 378 -35.45 0.33 -38.19
CA THR A 378 -35.36 -0.14 -39.59
C THR A 378 -36.59 -0.94 -40.00
N VAL A 379 -37.04 -1.88 -39.17
CA VAL A 379 -38.20 -2.73 -39.46
C VAL A 379 -39.48 -1.90 -39.56
N LEU A 380 -39.73 -1.03 -38.58
CA LEU A 380 -40.91 -0.17 -38.54
C LEU A 380 -40.94 0.79 -39.74
N PHE A 381 -39.80 1.39 -40.09
CA PHE A 381 -39.70 2.28 -41.23
C PHE A 381 -39.87 1.56 -42.58
N ALA A 382 -39.30 0.35 -42.73
CA ALA A 382 -39.49 -0.47 -43.92
C ALA A 382 -40.94 -0.97 -44.09
N GLU A 383 -41.67 -1.14 -42.99
CA GLU A 383 -43.10 -1.41 -43.01
C GLU A 383 -43.93 -0.20 -43.46
N ALA A 384 -43.67 0.99 -42.89
CA ALA A 384 -44.31 2.23 -43.30
C ALA A 384 -44.17 2.48 -44.82
N ILE A 385 -42.95 2.32 -45.37
CA ILE A 385 -42.73 2.47 -46.82
C ILE A 385 -43.46 1.39 -47.63
N ARG A 386 -43.62 0.18 -47.11
CA ARG A 386 -44.38 -0.87 -47.81
C ARG A 386 -45.87 -0.55 -47.90
N GLN A 387 -46.42 0.13 -46.90
CA GLN A 387 -47.85 0.46 -46.82
C GLN A 387 -48.19 1.73 -47.62
N GLU A 388 -47.39 2.79 -47.49
CA GLU A 388 -47.69 4.11 -48.08
C GLU A 388 -46.82 4.46 -49.29
N GLY A 389 -45.76 3.69 -49.55
CA GLY A 389 -44.75 4.02 -50.54
C GLY A 389 -43.66 4.96 -49.99
N PRO A 390 -42.73 5.43 -50.83
CA PRO A 390 -41.58 6.24 -50.40
C PRO A 390 -41.94 7.68 -50.00
N LEU A 391 -43.16 8.14 -50.26
CA LEU A 391 -43.71 9.41 -49.80
C LEU A 391 -44.69 9.11 -48.66
N LEU A 392 -44.19 9.06 -47.43
CA LEU A 392 -45.00 8.84 -46.23
C LEU A 392 -45.93 10.04 -45.98
N SER A 393 -47.09 9.79 -45.39
CA SER A 393 -48.01 10.81 -44.92
C SER A 393 -47.42 11.62 -43.74
N ASP A 394 -47.92 12.83 -43.53
CA ASP A 394 -47.50 13.69 -42.41
C ASP A 394 -47.72 13.01 -41.03
N GLU A 395 -48.76 12.19 -40.91
CA GLU A 395 -49.09 11.41 -39.71
C GLU A 395 -48.03 10.32 -39.44
N THR A 396 -47.74 9.49 -40.44
CA THR A 396 -46.73 8.43 -40.35
C THR A 396 -45.31 9.00 -40.16
N GLN A 397 -45.02 10.18 -40.70
CA GLN A 397 -43.76 10.88 -40.47
C GLN A 397 -43.62 11.37 -39.01
N ALA A 398 -44.71 11.86 -38.40
CA ALA A 398 -44.74 12.24 -36.98
C ALA A 398 -44.61 11.03 -36.04
N GLU A 399 -45.18 9.89 -36.41
CA GLU A 399 -45.01 8.63 -35.68
C GLU A 399 -43.56 8.13 -35.73
N MET A 400 -42.91 8.17 -36.90
CA MET A 400 -41.50 7.79 -37.05
C MET A 400 -40.57 8.69 -36.22
N ALA A 401 -40.84 10.00 -36.18
CA ALA A 401 -40.10 10.92 -35.32
C ALA A 401 -40.29 10.62 -33.82
N SER A 402 -41.51 10.24 -33.41
CA SER A 402 -41.80 9.82 -32.03
C SER A 402 -41.07 8.53 -31.66
N ILE A 403 -41.05 7.55 -32.57
CA ILE A 403 -40.32 6.28 -32.39
C ILE A 403 -38.80 6.53 -32.32
N GLN A 404 -38.25 7.41 -33.15
CA GLN A 404 -36.85 7.81 -33.09
C GLN A 404 -36.49 8.37 -31.70
N GLN A 405 -37.32 9.27 -31.15
CA GLN A 405 -37.11 9.84 -29.83
C GLN A 405 -37.17 8.78 -28.72
N VAL A 406 -38.16 7.89 -28.75
CA VAL A 406 -38.31 6.79 -27.77
C VAL A 406 -37.11 5.84 -27.80
N LEU A 407 -36.55 5.58 -29.00
CA LEU A 407 -35.40 4.70 -29.17
C LEU A 407 -34.04 5.41 -28.97
N ASN A 408 -34.05 6.72 -28.72
CA ASN A 408 -32.87 7.57 -28.54
C ASN A 408 -31.84 7.39 -29.66
N LEU A 409 -32.29 7.46 -30.91
CA LEU A 409 -31.44 7.27 -32.10
C LEU A 409 -30.98 8.62 -32.67
N PRO A 410 -29.69 8.75 -33.04
CA PRO A 410 -29.15 9.98 -33.62
C PRO A 410 -29.66 10.19 -35.04
N ASP A 411 -29.94 11.45 -35.41
CA ASP A 411 -30.50 11.84 -36.71
C ASP A 411 -29.72 11.25 -37.88
N LYS A 412 -28.39 11.32 -37.83
CA LYS A 412 -27.51 10.79 -38.88
C LYS A 412 -27.69 9.28 -39.11
N ALA A 413 -27.92 8.50 -38.05
CA ALA A 413 -28.12 7.05 -38.19
C ALA A 413 -29.51 6.75 -38.77
N VAL A 414 -30.51 7.52 -38.35
CA VAL A 414 -31.88 7.44 -38.89
C VAL A 414 -31.89 7.79 -40.38
N GLU A 415 -31.30 8.91 -40.78
CA GLU A 415 -31.21 9.33 -42.19
C GLU A 415 -30.58 8.25 -43.08
N GLN A 416 -29.49 7.61 -42.61
CA GLN A 416 -28.86 6.52 -43.34
C GLN A 416 -29.78 5.32 -43.53
N ILE A 417 -30.52 4.92 -42.48
CA ILE A 417 -31.52 3.86 -42.56
C ILE A 417 -32.61 4.26 -43.55
N GLN A 418 -33.14 5.48 -43.45
CA GLN A 418 -34.23 5.94 -44.32
C GLN A 418 -33.84 5.93 -45.79
N ILE A 419 -32.68 6.50 -46.13
CA ILE A 419 -32.13 6.49 -47.50
C ILE A 419 -31.95 5.06 -48.01
N ARG A 420 -31.41 4.17 -47.17
CA ARG A 420 -31.18 2.76 -47.52
C ARG A 420 -32.49 2.05 -47.85
N GLU A 421 -33.50 2.18 -47.01
CA GLU A 421 -34.78 1.48 -47.17
C GLU A 421 -35.62 2.05 -48.32
N ILE A 422 -35.61 3.37 -48.54
CA ILE A 422 -36.27 4.00 -49.72
C ILE A 422 -35.66 3.46 -51.02
N ASN A 423 -34.33 3.39 -51.10
CA ASN A 423 -33.64 2.85 -52.28
C ASN A 423 -33.91 1.35 -52.47
N ALA A 424 -33.95 0.58 -51.39
CA ALA A 424 -34.28 -0.84 -51.43
C ALA A 424 -35.72 -1.08 -51.92
N ASN A 425 -36.68 -0.25 -51.49
CA ASN A 425 -38.06 -0.33 -51.94
C ASN A 425 -38.18 -0.02 -53.44
N ARG A 426 -37.52 1.04 -53.92
CA ARG A 426 -37.49 1.38 -55.37
C ARG A 426 -36.97 0.21 -56.21
N ARG A 427 -35.87 -0.44 -55.81
CA ARG A 427 -35.33 -1.62 -56.51
C ARG A 427 -36.30 -2.80 -56.54
N ARG A 428 -37.05 -3.03 -55.46
CA ARG A 428 -38.08 -4.08 -55.36
C ARG A 428 -39.29 -3.79 -56.26
N ALA A 429 -39.65 -2.53 -56.45
CA ALA A 429 -40.68 -2.12 -57.38
C ALA A 429 -40.26 -2.33 -58.84
N GLU A 430 -38.99 -2.06 -59.16
CA GLU A 430 -38.40 -2.26 -60.50
C GLU A 430 -38.31 -3.75 -60.88
N THR A 431 -38.00 -4.63 -59.93
CA THR A 431 -37.92 -6.09 -60.16
C THR A 431 -39.29 -6.76 -60.32
N LYS A 432 -40.37 -6.15 -59.83
CA LYS A 432 -41.75 -6.69 -59.96
C LYS A 432 -42.37 -6.51 -61.37
N ILE A 433 -41.71 -5.77 -62.27
CA ILE A 433 -42.27 -5.38 -63.58
C ILE A 433 -41.75 -6.29 -64.73
N THR A 434 -40.82 -7.22 -64.48
CA THR A 434 -40.20 -8.05 -65.54
C THR A 434 -40.18 -9.55 -65.23
N GLU A 435 -40.95 -10.34 -65.99
CA GLU A 435 -40.75 -11.78 -66.29
C GLU A 435 -41.45 -12.12 -67.65
N PRO A 436 -41.12 -13.19 -68.43
CA PRO A 436 -39.92 -14.06 -68.58
C PRO A 436 -39.60 -14.39 -70.10
N PRO A 437 -38.74 -15.38 -70.56
CA PRO A 437 -38.92 -16.85 -70.42
C PRO A 437 -37.65 -17.74 -70.26
N MET A 438 -37.92 -19.05 -70.09
CA MET A 438 -37.09 -20.25 -69.79
C MET A 438 -35.88 -20.58 -70.69
N ILE A 439 -34.84 -21.24 -70.13
CA ILE A 439 -34.22 -22.52 -70.58
C ILE A 439 -33.24 -23.11 -69.51
N SER A 440 -33.32 -24.44 -69.40
CA SER A 440 -32.55 -25.49 -68.71
C SER A 440 -31.02 -25.34 -68.52
N THR A 441 -30.48 -25.72 -67.35
CA THR A 441 -29.71 -26.98 -67.11
C THR A 441 -29.19 -27.08 -65.66
N ALA A 442 -29.07 -28.32 -65.19
CA ALA A 442 -28.80 -28.78 -63.82
C ALA A 442 -27.42 -28.41 -63.25
N VAL A 443 -27.28 -28.32 -61.91
CA VAL A 443 -26.47 -29.21 -61.05
C VAL A 443 -26.91 -29.04 -59.58
N THR A 444 -26.91 -30.16 -58.88
CA THR A 444 -27.33 -30.51 -57.51
C THR A 444 -26.75 -29.69 -56.36
N GLU A 445 -27.56 -29.41 -55.33
CA GLU A 445 -27.26 -29.76 -53.94
C GLU A 445 -28.51 -29.64 -53.06
N GLU A 446 -29.00 -30.79 -52.61
CA GLU A 446 -30.12 -30.95 -51.68
C GLU A 446 -29.55 -31.39 -50.33
N ALA A 447 -29.65 -30.53 -49.32
CA ALA A 447 -29.55 -30.91 -47.90
C ALA A 447 -30.21 -29.81 -47.02
N VAL A 448 -31.54 -29.87 -47.01
CA VAL A 448 -32.49 -29.51 -45.95
C VAL A 448 -31.92 -28.78 -44.71
N ARG A 449 -32.19 -27.47 -44.62
CA ARG A 449 -32.52 -26.80 -43.35
C ARG A 449 -34.02 -26.49 -43.39
N PRO A 450 -34.84 -26.89 -42.40
CA PRO A 450 -36.24 -26.50 -42.39
C PRO A 450 -36.33 -24.99 -42.19
N ALA A 451 -37.20 -24.38 -43.00
CA ALA A 451 -37.38 -22.95 -43.13
C ALA A 451 -37.92 -22.29 -41.85
N LEU A 452 -37.26 -21.23 -41.40
CA LEU A 452 -37.80 -20.19 -40.52
C LEU A 452 -38.74 -19.26 -41.31
N ASN A 453 -39.72 -19.82 -42.02
CA ASN A 453 -40.70 -19.05 -42.81
C ASN A 453 -42.08 -19.05 -42.13
N GLY A 454 -42.11 -18.70 -40.84
CA GLY A 454 -43.34 -18.28 -40.17
C GLY A 454 -43.49 -16.76 -40.24
N PRO A 455 -44.70 -16.21 -40.10
CA PRO A 455 -44.85 -14.78 -39.81
C PRO A 455 -44.02 -14.43 -38.57
N ASP A 456 -43.36 -13.27 -38.57
CA ASP A 456 -42.63 -12.81 -37.38
C ASP A 456 -43.58 -12.84 -36.17
N PRO A 457 -43.18 -13.48 -35.04
CA PRO A 457 -44.04 -13.57 -33.88
C PRO A 457 -44.44 -12.17 -33.39
N ASP A 458 -45.75 -11.96 -33.23
CA ASP A 458 -46.32 -10.71 -32.73
C ASP A 458 -46.14 -10.61 -31.21
N TYR A 459 -44.99 -10.05 -30.81
CA TYR A 459 -44.60 -9.84 -29.42
C TYR A 459 -45.50 -8.86 -28.67
N ALA A 460 -46.23 -7.97 -29.38
CA ALA A 460 -47.07 -6.96 -28.76
C ALA A 460 -48.30 -7.56 -28.08
N ASN A 461 -48.75 -8.74 -28.53
CA ASN A 461 -49.88 -9.47 -28.00
C ASN A 461 -49.49 -10.62 -27.06
N TRP A 462 -48.26 -10.60 -26.55
CA TRP A 462 -47.81 -11.60 -25.60
C TRP A 462 -48.64 -11.56 -24.31
N ARG A 463 -49.17 -12.72 -23.94
CA ARG A 463 -49.86 -12.96 -22.69
C ARG A 463 -49.26 -14.18 -22.01
N MET A 464 -49.32 -14.22 -20.68
CA MET A 464 -48.93 -15.40 -19.92
C MET A 464 -49.80 -16.59 -20.37
N LEU A 465 -49.21 -17.54 -21.09
CA LEU A 465 -49.90 -18.75 -21.53
C LEU A 465 -50.15 -19.69 -20.34
N ARG A 466 -49.13 -19.88 -19.51
CA ARG A 466 -49.17 -20.76 -18.34
C ARG A 466 -48.08 -20.41 -17.34
N LYS A 467 -48.33 -20.74 -16.07
CA LYS A 467 -47.35 -20.72 -14.98
C LYS A 467 -47.22 -22.13 -14.44
N ILE A 468 -46.00 -22.69 -14.44
CA ILE A 468 -45.69 -24.04 -13.97
C ILE A 468 -44.73 -23.92 -12.80
N GLN A 469 -45.07 -24.53 -11.66
CA GLN A 469 -44.13 -24.71 -10.56
C GLN A 469 -43.36 -26.01 -10.82
N ALA A 470 -42.21 -25.89 -11.49
CA ALA A 470 -41.49 -27.03 -12.03
C ALA A 470 -40.68 -27.80 -10.97
N HIS A 471 -40.15 -27.09 -9.98
CA HIS A 471 -39.09 -27.59 -9.09
C HIS A 471 -39.30 -27.11 -7.65
N ALA A 472 -38.68 -27.82 -6.69
CA ALA A 472 -38.66 -27.43 -5.29
C ALA A 472 -37.61 -26.33 -5.00
N GLY A 473 -36.57 -26.28 -5.83
CA GLY A 473 -35.54 -25.24 -5.83
C GLY A 473 -35.70 -24.21 -6.96
N PRO A 474 -34.95 -23.09 -6.92
CA PRO A 474 -34.82 -22.19 -8.04
C PRO A 474 -34.31 -22.90 -9.31
N ILE A 475 -34.83 -22.49 -10.45
CA ILE A 475 -34.30 -22.86 -11.76
C ILE A 475 -32.98 -22.09 -11.98
N GLY A 476 -31.96 -22.75 -12.53
CA GLY A 476 -30.60 -22.18 -12.67
C GLY A 476 -30.55 -20.78 -13.31
N LEU A 477 -29.73 -19.89 -12.72
CA LEU A 477 -29.79 -18.43 -12.90
C LEU A 477 -29.38 -17.87 -14.27
N ALA A 478 -28.87 -18.68 -15.20
CA ALA A 478 -28.41 -18.18 -16.51
C ALA A 478 -28.74 -19.09 -17.72
N HIS A 479 -28.73 -20.41 -17.55
CA HIS A 479 -28.98 -21.37 -18.64
C HIS A 479 -29.79 -22.59 -18.18
N GLY A 480 -30.65 -22.44 -17.16
CA GLY A 480 -31.41 -23.53 -16.57
C GLY A 480 -32.70 -23.91 -17.32
N LEU A 481 -33.03 -23.28 -18.46
CA LEU A 481 -34.23 -23.54 -19.25
C LEU A 481 -33.93 -23.50 -20.74
N GLU A 482 -34.42 -24.50 -21.48
CA GLU A 482 -34.20 -24.58 -22.92
C GLU A 482 -35.33 -25.30 -23.65
N PHE A 483 -35.77 -24.74 -24.77
CA PHE A 483 -36.73 -25.38 -25.67
C PHE A 483 -36.04 -26.41 -26.54
N ALA A 484 -36.68 -27.56 -26.74
CA ALA A 484 -36.28 -28.47 -27.79
C ALA A 484 -36.43 -27.80 -29.17
N PRO A 485 -35.63 -28.20 -30.18
CA PRO A 485 -35.66 -27.61 -31.52
C PRO A 485 -37.03 -27.63 -32.20
N ASP A 486 -37.91 -28.57 -31.82
CA ASP A 486 -39.28 -28.68 -32.33
C ASP A 486 -40.27 -27.71 -31.67
N GLY A 487 -39.85 -26.99 -30.62
CA GLY A 487 -40.65 -26.05 -29.84
C GLY A 487 -41.75 -26.70 -28.99
N ARG A 488 -41.84 -28.03 -28.93
CA ARG A 488 -42.94 -28.76 -28.25
C ARG A 488 -42.62 -29.11 -26.82
N THR A 489 -41.34 -29.24 -26.47
CA THR A 489 -40.90 -29.55 -25.12
C THR A 489 -39.90 -28.54 -24.59
N VAL A 490 -39.83 -28.41 -23.27
CA VAL A 490 -38.83 -27.59 -22.58
C VAL A 490 -38.12 -28.42 -21.51
N LEU A 491 -36.80 -28.31 -21.44
CA LEU A 491 -35.99 -28.90 -20.38
C LEU A 491 -35.66 -27.82 -19.35
N SER A 492 -35.74 -28.20 -18.07
CA SER A 492 -35.44 -27.31 -16.95
C SER A 492 -34.45 -27.97 -16.00
N GLY A 493 -33.45 -27.24 -15.52
CA GLY A 493 -32.49 -27.66 -14.50
C GLY A 493 -32.58 -26.79 -13.25
N SER A 494 -32.50 -27.43 -12.08
CA SER A 494 -32.84 -26.83 -10.79
C SER A 494 -31.76 -27.01 -9.72
N TRP A 495 -31.81 -26.13 -8.72
CA TRP A 495 -31.05 -26.23 -7.48
C TRP A 495 -31.58 -27.28 -6.51
N ASP A 496 -32.61 -28.05 -6.87
CA ASP A 496 -32.93 -29.30 -6.19
C ASP A 496 -32.17 -30.52 -6.74
N ASN A 497 -31.15 -30.27 -7.58
CA ASN A 497 -30.25 -31.25 -8.20
C ASN A 497 -30.91 -32.11 -9.29
N THR A 498 -32.11 -31.74 -9.73
CA THR A 498 -32.84 -32.48 -10.77
C THR A 498 -32.99 -31.68 -12.05
N LEU A 499 -33.31 -32.40 -13.12
CA LEU A 499 -33.88 -31.82 -14.33
C LEU A 499 -35.30 -32.33 -14.54
N ALA A 500 -36.13 -31.55 -15.22
CA ALA A 500 -37.46 -31.99 -15.63
C ALA A 500 -37.75 -31.56 -17.07
N LEU A 501 -38.32 -32.50 -17.84
CA LEU A 501 -38.75 -32.31 -19.22
C LEU A 501 -40.28 -32.14 -19.27
N TRP A 502 -40.75 -31.12 -19.99
CA TRP A 502 -42.15 -30.71 -19.98
C TRP A 502 -42.72 -30.59 -21.40
N VAL A 503 -44.02 -30.86 -21.56
CA VAL A 503 -44.78 -30.49 -22.77
C VAL A 503 -45.21 -29.04 -22.68
N VAL A 504 -44.89 -28.24 -23.70
CA VAL A 504 -45.16 -26.78 -23.73
C VAL A 504 -46.66 -26.48 -23.77
N GLU A 505 -47.42 -27.23 -24.56
CA GLU A 505 -48.86 -26.99 -24.78
C GLU A 505 -49.71 -27.33 -23.53
N SER A 506 -49.45 -28.49 -22.92
CA SER A 506 -50.22 -28.95 -21.75
C SER A 506 -49.62 -28.48 -20.41
N GLY A 507 -48.33 -28.15 -20.38
CA GLY A 507 -47.56 -27.91 -19.16
C GLY A 507 -47.38 -29.16 -18.29
N GLN A 508 -47.58 -30.36 -18.86
CA GLN A 508 -47.39 -31.61 -18.13
C GLN A 508 -45.92 -32.01 -18.11
N GLU A 509 -45.47 -32.53 -16.98
CA GLU A 509 -44.16 -33.15 -16.84
C GLU A 509 -44.15 -34.49 -17.57
N ILE A 510 -43.15 -34.69 -18.43
CA ILE A 510 -42.88 -35.96 -19.10
C ILE A 510 -42.05 -36.85 -18.19
N ARG A 511 -40.98 -36.29 -17.61
CA ARG A 511 -40.01 -37.02 -16.81
C ARG A 511 -39.12 -36.08 -15.99
N THR A 512 -38.83 -36.50 -14.76
CA THR A 512 -37.72 -36.00 -13.93
C THR A 512 -36.45 -36.82 -14.18
N LEU A 513 -35.31 -36.17 -14.34
CA LEU A 513 -34.00 -36.77 -14.52
C LEU A 513 -33.16 -36.49 -13.27
N GLU A 514 -32.85 -37.55 -12.53
CA GLU A 514 -32.02 -37.53 -11.34
C GLU A 514 -30.62 -38.04 -11.68
N GLY A 515 -29.58 -37.42 -11.11
CA GLY A 515 -28.20 -37.86 -11.33
C GLY A 515 -27.13 -36.88 -10.86
N HIS A 516 -27.45 -35.59 -10.77
CA HIS A 516 -26.55 -34.60 -10.20
C HIS A 516 -26.55 -34.67 -8.67
N SER A 517 -25.38 -34.48 -8.05
CA SER A 517 -25.22 -34.39 -6.60
C SER A 517 -25.32 -32.96 -6.07
N ASN A 518 -25.35 -31.98 -6.97
CA ASN A 518 -25.35 -30.55 -6.65
C ASN A 518 -26.20 -29.76 -7.66
N TYR A 519 -26.34 -28.44 -7.44
CA TYR A 519 -27.28 -27.60 -8.17
C TYR A 519 -26.98 -27.60 -9.67
N VAL A 520 -28.00 -27.89 -10.47
CA VAL A 520 -27.90 -27.81 -11.92
C VAL A 520 -27.91 -26.33 -12.33
N THR A 521 -26.88 -25.93 -13.06
CA THR A 521 -26.66 -24.52 -13.45
C THR A 521 -26.89 -24.27 -14.94
N SER A 522 -26.76 -25.32 -15.76
CA SER A 522 -26.89 -25.24 -17.22
C SER A 522 -27.54 -26.49 -17.78
N VAL A 523 -28.33 -26.29 -18.84
CA VAL A 523 -28.88 -27.35 -19.68
C VAL A 523 -28.62 -27.00 -21.15
N ALA A 524 -28.45 -28.03 -21.98
CA ALA A 524 -28.27 -27.95 -23.44
C ALA A 524 -29.10 -29.08 -24.11
N ILE A 525 -29.83 -28.81 -25.20
CA ILE A 525 -30.49 -29.83 -26.03
C ILE A 525 -29.79 -29.89 -27.38
N SER A 526 -29.53 -31.10 -27.89
CA SER A 526 -28.92 -31.29 -29.20
C SER A 526 -29.82 -30.76 -30.33
N PRO A 527 -29.27 -30.30 -31.46
CA PRO A 527 -30.06 -29.77 -32.58
C PRO A 527 -31.07 -30.76 -33.19
N ASP A 528 -30.85 -32.06 -33.02
CA ASP A 528 -31.77 -33.12 -33.44
C ASP A 528 -32.86 -33.44 -32.40
N GLY A 529 -32.79 -32.82 -31.21
CA GLY A 529 -33.72 -33.00 -30.09
C GLY A 529 -33.59 -34.34 -29.36
N ARG A 530 -32.63 -35.20 -29.72
CA ARG A 530 -32.54 -36.58 -29.20
C ARG A 530 -31.65 -36.72 -27.97
N ARG A 531 -30.84 -35.71 -27.65
CA ARG A 531 -29.91 -35.72 -26.53
C ARG A 531 -29.99 -34.41 -25.77
N ALA A 532 -29.63 -34.46 -24.49
CA ALA A 532 -29.41 -33.29 -23.67
C ALA A 532 -28.11 -33.41 -22.88
N ALA A 533 -27.55 -32.28 -22.47
CA ALA A 533 -26.43 -32.21 -21.55
C ALA A 533 -26.78 -31.27 -20.39
N SER A 534 -26.25 -31.57 -19.21
CA SER A 534 -26.45 -30.73 -18.02
C SER A 534 -25.18 -30.63 -17.19
N GLY A 535 -24.97 -29.46 -16.58
CA GLY A 535 -23.81 -29.17 -15.73
C GLY A 535 -24.21 -28.70 -14.33
N ASP A 536 -23.51 -29.19 -13.31
CA ASP A 536 -23.68 -28.75 -11.91
C ASP A 536 -22.47 -27.96 -11.35
N TYR A 537 -22.61 -27.46 -10.12
CA TYR A 537 -21.54 -26.73 -9.41
C TYR A 537 -20.31 -27.59 -9.05
N ASP A 538 -20.42 -28.91 -9.07
CA ASP A 538 -19.30 -29.82 -8.81
C ASP A 538 -18.45 -30.06 -10.07
N GLY A 539 -18.81 -29.42 -11.18
CA GLY A 539 -18.11 -29.55 -12.47
C GLY A 539 -18.44 -30.87 -13.18
N VAL A 540 -19.54 -31.53 -12.82
CA VAL A 540 -19.99 -32.77 -13.47
C VAL A 540 -20.88 -32.40 -14.65
N ILE A 541 -20.59 -33.01 -15.82
CA ILE A 541 -21.47 -32.98 -16.99
C ILE A 541 -22.14 -34.34 -17.14
N ILE A 542 -23.47 -34.36 -17.23
CA ILE A 542 -24.25 -35.57 -17.54
C ILE A 542 -24.85 -35.42 -18.92
N LEU A 543 -24.74 -36.49 -19.74
CA LEU A 543 -25.39 -36.59 -21.04
C LEU A 543 -26.62 -37.50 -20.92
N TRP A 544 -27.73 -37.03 -21.47
CA TRP A 544 -29.02 -37.70 -21.48
C TRP A 544 -29.40 -38.03 -22.93
N GLY A 545 -29.93 -39.21 -23.19
CA GLY A 545 -30.36 -39.62 -24.52
C GLY A 545 -30.81 -41.08 -24.55
N GLU A 546 -31.30 -41.50 -25.70
CA GLU A 546 -31.49 -42.92 -26.01
C GLU A 546 -30.14 -43.52 -26.45
N GLU A 547 -29.87 -44.79 -26.11
CA GLU A 547 -28.70 -45.53 -26.62
C GLU A 547 -28.74 -45.72 -28.14
#